data_AF-A0A6V7J4V4-F1
#
_entry.id   AF-A0A6V7J4V4-F1
#
_cell.length_a   1.000
_cell.length_b   1.000
_cell.length_c   1.000
_cell.angle_alpha   90.00
_cell.angle_beta   90.00
_cell.angle_gamma   90.00
#
_symmetry.space_group_name_H-M   'P 1'
#
loop_
_entity.id
_entity.type
_entity.pdbx_description
1 polymer ?
#
loop_
_entity_poly.entity_id
_entity_poly.type
_entity_poly.pdbx_seq_one_letter_code
_entity_poly.pdbx_strand_id
1 'polypeptide(L)'
;MKMKLCSYYTCFLWMLMMSLVKAQTSQHCPPPGSIKPCSCSVKKFGLDIICEFTDHGHISNAMTALKAQQNTIIFYLKLRHNNLPKLQGFIFLGLIVQHLTIHNSSLATVEESSLSSI
;
A
#
# COMPACT_ATOMS: atom_id res chain seq x y z
N MET A 1 -45.93 24.47 -23.69
CA MET A 1 -45.45 24.07 -22.35
C MET A 1 -44.54 22.82 -22.32
N LYS A 2 -44.32 22.10 -23.44
CA LYS A 2 -43.47 20.87 -23.49
C LYS A 2 -41.96 21.14 -23.50
N MET A 3 -41.54 22.32 -23.96
CA MET A 3 -40.12 22.65 -24.18
C MET A 3 -39.32 22.94 -22.89
N LYS A 4 -39.99 23.42 -21.82
CA LYS A 4 -39.35 23.63 -20.51
C LYS A 4 -39.10 22.33 -19.74
N LEU A 5 -39.90 21.29 -20.01
CA LEU A 5 -39.78 19.99 -19.35
C LEU A 5 -38.53 19.24 -19.85
N CYS A 6 -38.27 19.29 -21.16
CA CYS A 6 -37.09 18.66 -21.77
C CYS A 6 -35.78 19.24 -21.22
N SER A 7 -35.71 20.57 -21.06
CA SER A 7 -34.54 21.26 -20.50
C SER A 7 -34.27 20.87 -19.03
N TYR A 8 -35.32 20.64 -18.24
CA TYR A 8 -35.18 20.22 -16.85
C TYR A 8 -34.67 18.78 -16.74
N TYR A 9 -35.19 17.87 -17.58
CA TYR A 9 -34.75 16.47 -17.62
C TYR A 9 -33.29 16.33 -18.09
N THR A 10 -32.85 17.12 -19.08
CA THR A 10 -31.44 17.11 -19.51
C THR A 10 -30.50 17.65 -18.44
N CYS A 11 -30.93 18.68 -17.68
CA CYS A 11 -30.14 19.24 -16.59
C CYS A 11 -30.04 18.27 -15.41
N PHE A 12 -31.13 17.56 -15.10
CA PHE A 12 -31.15 16.53 -14.05
C PHE A 12 -30.27 15.33 -14.41
N LEU A 13 -30.28 14.89 -15.68
CA LEU A 13 -29.39 13.83 -16.16
C LEU A 13 -27.91 14.22 -16.12
N TRP A 14 -27.57 15.47 -16.44
CA TRP A 14 -26.20 15.96 -16.33
C TRP A 14 -25.72 16.09 -14.88
N MET A 15 -26.59 16.51 -13.96
CA MET A 15 -26.30 16.56 -12.53
C MET A 15 -26.10 15.15 -11.93
N LEU A 16 -26.81 14.14 -12.43
CA LEU A 16 -26.68 12.75 -11.97
C LEU A 16 -25.35 12.08 -12.39
N MET A 17 -24.73 12.51 -13.48
CA MET A 17 -23.47 11.94 -13.98
C MET A 17 -22.23 12.50 -13.28
N MET A 18 -22.32 13.70 -12.69
CA MET A 18 -21.20 14.36 -12.00
C MET A 18 -20.95 13.82 -10.57
N SER A 19 -21.90 13.08 -9.99
CA SER A 19 -21.77 12.50 -8.65
C SER A 19 -21.03 11.15 -8.61
N LEU A 20 -20.76 10.52 -9.76
CA LEU A 20 -20.02 9.25 -9.83
C LEU A 20 -18.48 9.40 -9.82
N VAL A 21 -17.94 10.63 -9.88
CA VAL A 21 -16.49 10.89 -10.03
C VAL A 21 -15.80 11.16 -8.69
N LYS A 22 -16.08 10.39 -7.63
CA LYS A 22 -15.34 10.51 -6.36
C LYS A 22 -15.05 9.17 -5.71
N ALA A 23 -14.02 8.49 -6.22
CA ALA A 23 -13.23 7.52 -5.45
C ALA A 23 -11.86 7.30 -6.10
N GLN A 24 -11.05 8.35 -6.26
CA GLN A 24 -9.62 8.13 -6.46
C GLN A 24 -9.02 7.80 -5.10
N THR A 25 -8.66 6.54 -4.88
CA THR A 25 -7.86 6.10 -3.74
C THR A 25 -6.50 6.78 -3.82
N SER A 26 -6.37 7.96 -3.22
CA SER A 26 -5.09 8.66 -3.13
C SER A 26 -4.17 7.87 -2.21
N GLN A 27 -3.29 7.07 -2.80
CA GLN A 27 -2.25 6.34 -2.08
C GLN A 27 -1.33 7.38 -1.42
N HIS A 28 -1.10 7.27 -0.11
CA HIS A 28 -0.28 8.23 0.63
C HIS A 28 0.71 7.51 1.54
N CYS A 29 1.94 7.99 1.58
CA CYS A 29 2.94 7.45 2.50
C CYS A 29 2.55 7.75 3.95
N PRO A 30 2.79 6.83 4.88
CA PRO A 30 2.58 7.09 6.29
C PRO A 30 3.58 8.15 6.80
N PRO A 31 3.33 8.74 7.98
CA PRO A 31 4.27 9.67 8.60
C PRO A 31 5.68 9.05 8.68
N PRO A 32 6.74 9.75 8.23
CA PRO A 32 8.08 9.15 8.13
C PRO A 32 8.54 8.48 9.43
N GLY A 33 8.23 9.07 10.59
CA GLY A 33 8.60 8.53 11.90
C GLY A 33 7.97 7.16 12.22
N SER A 34 6.84 6.80 11.62
CA SER A 34 6.15 5.53 11.87
C SER A 34 6.79 4.32 11.18
N ILE A 35 7.57 4.55 10.13
CA ILE A 35 8.22 3.50 9.34
C ILE A 35 9.74 3.59 9.35
N LYS A 36 10.34 4.48 10.16
CA LYS A 36 11.80 4.60 10.22
C LYS A 36 12.45 3.28 10.64
N PRO A 37 13.60 2.92 10.06
CA PRO A 37 14.41 3.66 9.07
C PRO A 37 14.01 3.42 7.60
N CYS A 38 12.87 2.77 7.32
CA CYS A 38 12.39 2.59 5.97
C CYS A 38 11.96 3.93 5.33
N SER A 39 12.03 3.97 4.01
CA SER A 39 11.55 5.08 3.19
C SER A 39 10.32 4.67 2.38
N CYS A 40 9.45 5.63 2.10
CA CYS A 40 8.27 5.45 1.28
C CYS A 40 8.20 6.52 0.20
N SER A 41 7.82 6.12 -1.01
CA SER A 41 7.50 7.04 -2.09
C SER A 41 6.22 6.59 -2.82
N VAL A 42 5.39 7.55 -3.22
CA VAL A 42 4.18 7.28 -4.00
C VAL A 42 4.56 7.18 -5.48
N LYS A 43 4.16 6.11 -6.15
CA LYS A 43 4.35 5.86 -7.58
C LYS A 43 3.01 5.68 -8.27
N LYS A 44 3.03 5.60 -9.61
CA LYS A 44 1.83 5.45 -10.46
C LYS A 44 0.91 4.30 -10.04
N PHE A 45 1.48 3.18 -9.58
CA PHE A 45 0.75 1.96 -9.29
C PHE A 45 0.57 1.65 -7.79
N GLY A 46 1.08 2.52 -6.91
CA GLY A 46 1.06 2.28 -5.47
C GLY A 46 2.31 2.83 -4.77
N LEU A 47 2.56 2.32 -3.57
CA LEU A 47 3.73 2.70 -2.77
C LEU A 47 4.98 1.90 -3.18
N ASP A 48 6.12 2.57 -3.18
CA ASP A 48 7.45 1.95 -3.23
C ASP A 48 8.11 2.16 -1.86
N ILE A 49 8.32 1.06 -1.16
CA ILE A 49 8.81 1.00 0.21
C ILE A 49 10.17 0.32 0.22
N ILE A 50 11.15 0.99 0.79
CA ILE A 50 12.53 0.50 0.84
C ILE A 50 12.99 0.52 2.30
N CYS A 51 13.28 -0.65 2.85
CA CYS A 51 13.91 -0.82 4.16
C CYS A 51 15.35 -1.25 3.96
N GLU A 52 16.31 -0.40 4.37
CA GLU A 52 17.74 -0.69 4.29
C GLU A 52 18.44 -0.54 5.63
N PHE A 53 19.43 -1.40 5.89
CA PHE A 53 20.23 -1.40 7.13
C PHE A 53 19.36 -1.56 8.39
N THR A 54 18.33 -2.39 8.31
CA THR A 54 17.34 -2.62 9.36
C THR A 54 17.48 -4.02 9.96
N ASP A 55 16.81 -4.25 11.08
CA ASP A 55 16.58 -5.58 11.63
C ASP A 55 15.10 -5.98 11.50
N HIS A 56 14.79 -7.18 12.01
CA HIS A 56 13.44 -7.70 12.05
C HIS A 56 12.44 -6.79 12.80
N GLY A 57 12.83 -6.17 13.92
CA GLY A 57 11.95 -5.34 14.73
C GLY A 57 11.50 -4.08 13.97
N HIS A 58 12.44 -3.43 13.29
CA HIS A 58 12.15 -2.29 12.43
C HIS A 58 11.19 -2.63 11.30
N ILE A 59 11.40 -3.77 10.61
CA ILE A 59 10.54 -4.22 9.52
C ILE A 59 9.13 -4.51 10.04
N SER A 60 9.01 -5.22 11.17
CA SER A 60 7.72 -5.56 11.78
C SER A 60 6.92 -4.29 12.16
N ASN A 61 7.59 -3.31 12.76
CA ASN A 61 6.99 -2.02 13.10
C ASN A 61 6.51 -1.27 11.85
N ALA A 62 7.33 -1.22 10.80
CA ALA A 62 6.96 -0.59 9.54
C ALA A 62 5.77 -1.27 8.87
N MET A 63 5.74 -2.61 8.82
CA MET A 63 4.59 -3.36 8.31
C MET A 63 3.33 -3.10 9.12
N THR A 64 3.44 -3.00 10.44
CA THR A 64 2.30 -2.68 11.34
C THR A 64 1.74 -1.29 11.04
N ALA A 65 2.60 -0.28 10.87
CA ALA A 65 2.18 1.06 10.50
C ALA A 65 1.49 1.11 9.12
N LEU A 66 1.96 0.30 8.16
CA LEU A 66 1.36 0.19 6.84
C LEU A 66 0.00 -0.51 6.87
N LYS A 67 -0.18 -1.52 7.73
CA LYS A 67 -1.47 -2.21 7.93
C LYS A 67 -2.57 -1.29 8.47
N ALA A 68 -2.19 -0.23 9.19
CA ALA A 68 -3.14 0.78 9.65
C ALA A 68 -3.75 1.60 8.50
N GLN A 69 -3.11 1.61 7.32
CA GLN A 69 -3.64 2.24 6.14
C GLN A 69 -4.52 1.25 5.37
N GLN A 70 -5.81 1.53 5.28
CA GLN A 70 -6.75 0.70 4.55
C GLN A 70 -6.58 0.87 3.03
N ASN A 71 -6.66 -0.24 2.29
CA ASN A 71 -6.65 -0.28 0.82
C ASN A 71 -5.39 0.35 0.17
N THR A 72 -4.26 0.32 0.88
CA THR A 72 -2.97 0.73 0.32
C THR A 72 -2.35 -0.40 -0.49
N ILE A 73 -1.96 -0.09 -1.73
CA ILE A 73 -1.25 -1.03 -2.62
C ILE A 73 0.25 -0.74 -2.47
N ILE A 74 1.00 -1.72 -1.97
CA ILE A 74 2.46 -1.68 -1.94
C ILE A 74 2.95 -2.33 -3.22
N PHE A 75 3.28 -1.50 -4.20
CA PHE A 75 3.70 -1.97 -5.51
C PHE A 75 5.10 -2.59 -5.45
N TYR A 76 6.03 -1.94 -4.74
CA TYR A 76 7.35 -2.49 -4.45
C TYR A 76 7.65 -2.46 -2.96
N LEU A 77 8.04 -3.61 -2.42
CA LEU A 77 8.63 -3.74 -1.10
C LEU A 77 10.04 -4.30 -1.24
N LYS A 78 11.04 -3.49 -0.89
CA LYS A 78 12.46 -3.83 -1.02
C LYS A 78 13.12 -3.91 0.34
N LEU A 79 13.63 -5.09 0.70
CA LEU A 79 14.41 -5.34 1.91
C LEU A 79 15.88 -5.52 1.48
N ARG A 80 16.75 -4.56 1.82
CA ARG A 80 18.16 -4.53 1.36
C ARG A 80 19.11 -4.38 2.55
N HIS A 81 20.23 -5.10 2.57
CA HIS A 81 21.25 -4.89 3.62
C HIS A 81 20.71 -5.04 5.05
N ASN A 82 19.69 -5.87 5.27
CA ASN A 82 19.05 -6.01 6.57
C ASN A 82 19.63 -7.20 7.34
N ASN A 83 19.58 -7.16 8.67
CA ASN A 83 19.81 -8.35 9.48
C ASN A 83 18.47 -9.07 9.66
N LEU A 84 18.11 -9.93 8.70
CA LEU A 84 16.84 -10.65 8.66
C LEU A 84 17.09 -12.16 8.52
N PRO A 85 17.59 -12.84 9.57
CA PRO A 85 17.92 -14.27 9.50
C PRO A 85 16.70 -15.15 9.19
N LYS A 86 15.50 -14.67 9.54
CA LYS A 86 14.25 -15.39 9.36
C LYS A 86 13.15 -14.44 8.87
N LEU A 87 12.46 -14.85 7.82
CA LEU A 87 11.22 -14.20 7.39
C LEU A 87 10.05 -14.86 8.15
N GLN A 88 9.53 -14.14 9.14
CA GLN A 88 8.44 -14.63 9.98
C GLN A 88 7.12 -14.75 9.21
N GLY A 89 6.33 -15.73 9.63
CA GLY A 89 4.98 -15.98 9.20
C GLY A 89 4.09 -14.77 9.39
N PHE A 90 3.17 -14.54 8.45
CA PHE A 90 2.15 -13.49 8.54
C PHE A 90 2.67 -12.05 8.66
N ILE A 91 3.97 -11.81 8.46
CA ILE A 91 4.54 -10.46 8.53
C ILE A 91 3.86 -9.51 7.54
N PHE A 92 3.48 -10.02 6.36
CA PHE A 92 2.75 -9.28 5.33
C PHE A 92 1.23 -9.48 5.35
N LEU A 93 0.68 -10.21 6.32
CA LEU A 93 -0.76 -10.45 6.41
C LEU A 93 -1.53 -9.12 6.50
N GLY A 94 -2.57 -8.97 5.68
CA GLY A 94 -3.37 -7.74 5.57
C GLY A 94 -2.73 -6.63 4.72
N LEU A 95 -1.58 -6.87 4.09
CA LEU A 95 -0.97 -5.96 3.12
C LEU A 95 -1.12 -6.51 1.70
N ILE A 96 -1.34 -5.60 0.75
CA ILE A 96 -1.36 -5.92 -0.68
C ILE A 96 0.02 -5.59 -1.25
N VAL A 97 0.94 -6.57 -1.24
CA VAL A 97 2.30 -6.44 -1.78
C VAL A 97 2.38 -7.11 -3.16
N GLN A 98 2.69 -6.34 -4.21
CA GLN A 98 2.80 -6.90 -5.57
C GLN A 98 4.19 -7.47 -5.87
N HIS A 99 5.25 -6.76 -5.46
CA HIS A 99 6.63 -7.16 -5.71
C HIS A 99 7.46 -7.04 -4.44
N LEU A 100 7.77 -8.20 -3.83
CA LEU A 100 8.73 -8.30 -2.74
C LEU A 100 10.11 -8.66 -3.29
N THR A 101 11.12 -7.87 -2.92
CA THR A 101 12.52 -8.19 -3.20
C THR A 101 13.30 -8.18 -1.90
N ILE A 102 14.07 -9.25 -1.67
CA ILE A 102 14.97 -9.37 -0.52
C ILE A 102 16.36 -9.60 -1.07
N HIS A 103 17.28 -8.68 -0.79
CA HIS A 103 18.65 -8.73 -1.27
C HIS A 103 19.63 -8.46 -0.13
N ASN A 104 20.69 -9.26 -0.06
CA ASN A 104 21.78 -9.07 0.90
C ASN A 104 21.28 -8.87 2.35
N SER A 105 20.36 -9.71 2.83
CA SER A 105 19.66 -9.50 4.11
C SER A 105 19.80 -10.65 5.14
N SER A 106 20.94 -11.35 5.14
CA SER A 106 21.25 -12.51 6.02
C SER A 106 20.18 -13.63 6.11
N LEU A 107 19.23 -13.68 5.17
CA LEU A 107 18.08 -14.57 5.21
C LEU A 107 18.50 -16.05 5.11
N ALA A 108 18.19 -16.82 6.14
CA ALA A 108 18.50 -18.25 6.25
C ALA A 108 17.24 -19.12 6.30
N THR A 109 16.10 -18.58 6.74
CA THR A 109 14.85 -19.33 6.88
C THR A 109 13.65 -18.51 6.44
N VAL A 110 12.76 -19.13 5.66
CA VAL A 110 11.49 -18.55 5.24
C VAL A 110 10.39 -19.43 5.80
N GLU A 111 9.53 -18.89 6.66
CA GLU A 111 8.38 -19.65 7.16
C GLU A 111 7.32 -19.80 6.09
N GLU A 112 6.61 -20.92 6.08
CA GLU A 112 5.59 -21.25 5.09
C GLU A 112 4.50 -20.17 4.96
N SER A 113 4.07 -19.59 6.08
CA SER A 113 3.04 -18.55 6.12
C SER A 113 3.55 -17.13 5.90
N SER A 114 4.85 -16.95 5.66
CA SER A 114 5.45 -15.61 5.56
C SER A 114 4.97 -14.81 4.35
N LEU A 115 4.63 -15.51 3.26
CA LEU A 115 4.15 -14.93 2.00
C LEU A 115 2.62 -15.05 1.82
N SER A 116 1.88 -15.37 2.88
CA SER A 116 0.43 -15.45 2.83
C SER A 116 -0.18 -14.04 2.81
N SER A 117 -1.10 -13.79 1.87
CA SER A 117 -1.78 -12.50 1.67
C SER A 117 -3.31 -12.58 1.81
N ILE A 118 -3.81 -13.52 2.63
CA ILE A 118 -5.25 -13.81 2.77
C ILE A 118 -6.08 -12.56 3.08
#